data_AF-A0A1C3Z6Q5-F1
#
_entry.id   AF-A0A1C3Z6Q5-F1
#
_cell.length_a   1.000
_cell.length_b   1.000
_cell.length_c   1.000
_cell.angle_alpha   90.00
_cell.angle_beta   90.00
_cell.angle_gamma   90.00
#
_symmetry.space_group_name_H-M   'P 1'
#
loop_
_entity.id
_entity.type
_entity.pdbx_description
1 polymer ?
#
loop_
_entity_poly.entity_id
_entity_poly.type
_entity_poly.pdbx_seq_one_letter_code
_entity_poly.pdbx_strand_id
1 'polypeptide(L)'
;MNNSELYERLGVDKNASQDEIKKAYRKLSKKYHPDINHEAGAEEKYKEVQEAYETLGDEQKRAMYDQYGATDGQPGGQGGFGGFGGFGGNAQYGDFSDLGDIFSQMFGGGFQDPNRPRKGQDLQYRMNLTFEEAVFGKEATISYTRSTDDGKQESKELKVTVPAGVENGQQMRLSGQGEAGFNGGPYGDLFVVFRVSPSKDGFERDGSTVYSRMPIDFTTAALGGEISVKTVHGDVKLKVPAGTATETNFRLRGKGAPHMRSGNNGDHIVTLYVDVPKKLNKEQKKALEAFREAMTGEHKKGFFS
;
A
#
# COMPACT_ATOMS: atom_id res chain seq x y z
N MET A 1 -46.41 -12.30 -28.97
CA MET A 1 -45.55 -12.88 -27.91
C MET A 1 -45.91 -12.17 -26.62
N ASN A 2 -46.19 -12.90 -25.55
CA ASN A 2 -46.69 -12.33 -24.30
C ASN A 2 -45.53 -12.23 -23.32
N ASN A 3 -44.86 -11.09 -23.27
CA ASN A 3 -43.66 -10.87 -22.45
C ASN A 3 -44.04 -10.50 -21.00
N SER A 4 -44.85 -11.36 -20.37
CA SER A 4 -45.36 -11.15 -19.00
C SER A 4 -44.67 -12.06 -17.99
N GLU A 5 -43.90 -13.06 -18.44
CA GLU A 5 -43.34 -14.11 -17.60
C GLU A 5 -42.44 -13.57 -16.48
N LEU A 6 -41.58 -12.59 -16.78
CA LEU A 6 -40.72 -12.00 -15.74
C LEU A 6 -41.50 -11.14 -14.74
N TYR A 7 -42.59 -10.50 -15.16
CA TYR A 7 -43.47 -9.72 -14.28
C TYR A 7 -44.27 -10.65 -13.36
N GLU A 8 -44.73 -11.78 -13.89
CA GLU A 8 -45.43 -12.84 -13.14
C GLU A 8 -44.51 -13.47 -12.08
N ARG A 9 -43.23 -13.74 -12.41
CA ARG A 9 -42.22 -14.23 -11.46
C ARG A 9 -41.99 -13.27 -10.29
N LEU A 10 -42.04 -11.97 -10.53
CA LEU A 10 -41.95 -10.94 -9.48
C LEU A 10 -43.31 -10.63 -8.83
N GLY A 11 -44.42 -11.16 -9.36
CA GLY A 11 -45.78 -10.92 -8.87
C GLY A 11 -46.22 -9.46 -9.01
N VAL A 12 -45.78 -8.78 -10.08
CA VAL A 12 -46.10 -7.37 -10.37
C VAL A 12 -46.84 -7.24 -11.70
N ASP A 13 -47.58 -6.14 -11.87
CA ASP A 13 -48.23 -5.82 -13.14
C ASP A 13 -47.19 -5.48 -14.22
N LYS A 14 -47.48 -5.76 -15.50
CA LYS A 14 -46.61 -5.38 -16.62
C LYS A 14 -46.33 -3.87 -16.68
N ASN A 15 -47.28 -3.06 -16.22
CA ASN A 15 -47.15 -1.60 -16.15
C ASN A 15 -46.57 -1.11 -14.81
N ALA A 16 -46.08 -2.00 -13.95
CA ALA A 16 -45.50 -1.62 -12.66
C ALA A 16 -44.32 -0.65 -12.86
N SER A 17 -44.21 0.33 -11.97
CA SER A 17 -43.07 1.24 -11.91
C SER A 17 -41.78 0.51 -11.51
N GLN A 18 -40.63 1.12 -11.81
CA GLN A 18 -39.32 0.58 -11.40
C GLN A 18 -39.21 0.42 -9.88
N ASP A 19 -39.85 1.29 -9.10
CA ASP A 19 -39.85 1.20 -7.64
C ASP A 19 -40.70 0.02 -7.14
N GLU A 20 -41.81 -0.29 -7.81
CA GLU A 20 -42.64 -1.47 -7.51
C GLU A 20 -41.90 -2.78 -7.81
N ILE A 21 -41.16 -2.84 -8.92
CA ILE A 21 -40.29 -3.97 -9.28
C ILE A 21 -39.20 -4.17 -8.22
N LYS A 22 -38.50 -3.10 -7.82
CA LYS A 22 -37.47 -3.14 -6.76
C LYS A 22 -38.04 -3.58 -5.41
N LYS A 23 -39.24 -3.11 -5.07
CA LYS A 23 -39.91 -3.46 -3.82
C LYS A 23 -40.36 -4.92 -3.81
N ALA A 24 -40.87 -5.43 -4.93
CA ALA A 24 -41.24 -6.83 -5.10
C ALA A 24 -40.03 -7.75 -4.97
N TYR A 25 -38.93 -7.43 -5.68
CA TYR A 25 -37.67 -8.16 -5.58
C TYR A 25 -37.16 -8.24 -4.14
N ARG A 26 -37.06 -7.11 -3.42
CA ARG A 26 -36.61 -7.10 -2.02
C ARG A 26 -37.46 -7.98 -1.11
N LYS A 27 -38.78 -7.99 -1.33
CA LYS A 27 -39.73 -8.80 -0.55
C LYS A 27 -39.57 -10.29 -0.83
N LEU A 28 -39.44 -10.67 -2.10
CA LEU A 28 -39.31 -12.06 -2.53
C LEU A 28 -37.92 -12.63 -2.25
N SER A 29 -36.86 -11.86 -2.49
CA SER A 29 -35.48 -12.21 -2.14
C SER A 29 -35.36 -12.50 -0.65
N LYS A 30 -35.90 -11.65 0.24
CA LYS A 30 -35.90 -11.93 1.69
C LYS A 30 -36.72 -13.16 2.08
N LYS A 31 -37.80 -13.46 1.34
CA LYS A 31 -38.70 -14.60 1.62
C LYS A 31 -38.10 -15.94 1.19
N TYR A 32 -37.33 -15.95 0.11
CA TYR A 32 -36.76 -17.15 -0.49
C TYR A 32 -35.24 -17.26 -0.32
N HIS A 33 -34.62 -16.35 0.44
CA HIS A 33 -33.18 -16.35 0.66
C HIS A 33 -32.73 -17.71 1.24
N PRO A 34 -31.68 -18.34 0.69
CA PRO A 34 -31.24 -19.68 1.11
C PRO A 34 -30.90 -19.76 2.60
N ASP A 35 -30.35 -18.69 3.18
CA ASP A 35 -30.03 -18.65 4.62
C ASP A 35 -31.24 -18.49 5.54
N ILE A 36 -32.40 -18.04 5.01
CA ILE A 36 -33.60 -17.72 5.80
C ILE A 36 -34.68 -18.77 5.60
N ASN A 37 -34.81 -19.32 4.39
CA ASN A 37 -35.85 -20.26 4.01
C ASN A 37 -35.24 -21.55 3.46
N HIS A 38 -35.42 -22.65 4.19
CA HIS A 38 -34.92 -23.98 3.87
C HIS A 38 -36.02 -24.93 3.38
N GLU A 39 -37.20 -24.42 3.00
CA GLU A 39 -38.27 -25.22 2.42
C GLU A 39 -37.89 -25.72 1.01
N ALA A 40 -38.36 -26.92 0.66
CA ALA A 40 -38.14 -27.49 -0.68
C ALA A 40 -38.73 -26.56 -1.76
N GLY A 41 -37.89 -26.14 -2.71
CA GLY A 41 -38.27 -25.22 -3.80
C GLY A 41 -38.11 -23.73 -3.48
N ALA A 42 -37.63 -23.34 -2.30
CA ALA A 42 -37.31 -21.94 -1.99
C ALA A 42 -36.10 -21.44 -2.82
N GLU A 43 -35.09 -22.28 -3.01
CA GLU A 43 -33.90 -21.95 -3.80
C GLU A 43 -34.24 -21.72 -5.28
N GLU A 44 -35.12 -22.54 -5.86
CA GLU A 44 -35.57 -22.41 -7.25
C GLU A 44 -36.34 -21.11 -7.46
N LYS A 45 -37.27 -20.79 -6.54
CA LYS A 45 -38.00 -19.51 -6.54
C LYS A 45 -37.08 -18.32 -6.35
N TYR A 46 -36.01 -18.47 -5.56
CA TYR A 46 -35.01 -17.42 -5.39
C TYR A 46 -34.27 -17.13 -6.71
N LYS A 47 -33.87 -18.17 -7.44
CA LYS A 47 -33.22 -18.06 -8.76
C LYS A 47 -34.14 -17.40 -9.79
N GLU A 48 -35.42 -17.82 -9.86
CA GLU A 48 -36.41 -17.23 -10.77
C GLU A 48 -36.65 -15.74 -10.49
N VAL A 49 -36.70 -15.35 -9.22
CA VAL A 49 -36.86 -13.96 -8.78
C VAL A 49 -35.63 -13.12 -9.12
N GLN A 50 -34.44 -13.70 -9.01
CA GLN A 50 -33.20 -13.04 -9.37
C GLN A 50 -33.11 -12.78 -10.88
N GLU A 51 -33.38 -13.80 -11.70
CA GLU A 51 -33.39 -13.70 -13.16
C GLU A 51 -34.37 -12.63 -13.66
N ALA A 52 -35.57 -12.60 -13.09
CA ALA A 52 -36.57 -11.59 -13.43
C ALA A 52 -36.12 -10.17 -13.07
N TYR A 53 -35.47 -9.98 -11.92
CA TYR A 53 -34.99 -8.67 -11.50
C TYR A 53 -33.76 -8.20 -12.29
N GLU A 54 -32.88 -9.10 -12.74
CA GLU A 54 -31.72 -8.76 -13.58
C GLU A 54 -32.11 -8.12 -14.93
N THR A 55 -33.30 -8.44 -15.42
CA THR A 55 -33.87 -7.89 -16.65
C THR A 55 -34.81 -6.72 -16.37
N LEU A 56 -35.73 -6.85 -15.42
CA LEU A 56 -36.76 -5.83 -15.18
C LEU A 56 -36.30 -4.66 -14.28
N GLY A 57 -35.27 -4.87 -13.46
CA GLY A 57 -34.74 -3.88 -12.53
C GLY A 57 -33.86 -2.80 -13.18
N ASP A 58 -33.45 -3.03 -14.43
CA ASP A 58 -32.81 -2.04 -15.30
C ASP A 58 -33.81 -1.55 -16.35
N GLU A 59 -33.93 -0.24 -16.50
CA GLU A 59 -34.93 0.38 -17.36
C GLU A 59 -34.68 0.10 -18.85
N GLN A 60 -33.42 0.02 -19.27
CA GLN A 60 -33.05 -0.24 -20.66
C GLN A 60 -33.28 -1.71 -21.02
N LYS A 61 -32.88 -2.64 -20.15
CA LYS A 61 -33.14 -4.08 -20.34
C LYS A 61 -34.62 -4.41 -20.30
N ARG A 62 -35.38 -3.77 -19.41
CA ARG A 62 -36.83 -3.90 -19.36
C ARG A 62 -37.49 -3.47 -20.67
N ALA A 63 -37.14 -2.30 -21.19
CA ALA A 63 -37.70 -1.80 -22.45
C ALA A 63 -37.41 -2.77 -23.61
N MET A 64 -36.21 -3.36 -23.62
CA MET A 64 -35.82 -4.36 -24.62
C MET A 64 -36.60 -5.67 -24.47
N TYR A 65 -36.76 -6.17 -23.24
CA TYR A 65 -37.59 -7.34 -22.96
C TYR A 65 -39.06 -7.09 -23.33
N ASP A 66 -39.60 -5.91 -23.04
CA ASP A 66 -40.98 -5.54 -23.40
C ASP A 66 -41.18 -5.49 -24.92
N GLN A 67 -40.15 -5.07 -25.66
CA GLN A 67 -40.18 -4.92 -27.11
C GLN A 67 -39.89 -6.23 -27.87
N TYR A 68 -38.99 -7.07 -27.37
CA TYR A 68 -38.45 -8.22 -28.11
C TYR A 68 -38.68 -9.59 -27.44
N GLY A 69 -38.99 -9.63 -26.14
CA GLY A 69 -39.17 -10.87 -25.36
C GLY A 69 -37.85 -11.51 -24.92
N ALA A 70 -37.93 -12.64 -24.21
CA ALA A 70 -36.76 -13.44 -23.86
C ALA A 70 -36.29 -14.19 -25.11
N THR A 71 -35.36 -13.63 -25.87
CA THR A 71 -34.69 -14.34 -26.96
C THR A 71 -33.58 -15.21 -26.39
N ASP A 72 -33.84 -16.51 -26.29
CA ASP A 72 -32.81 -17.53 -26.06
C ASP A 72 -31.76 -17.46 -27.18
N GLY A 73 -30.50 -17.43 -26.77
CA GLY A 73 -29.36 -17.22 -27.65
C GLY A 73 -29.33 -18.17 -28.85
N GLN A 74 -29.41 -17.59 -30.04
CA GLN A 74 -28.95 -18.24 -31.27
C GLN A 74 -27.92 -17.31 -31.96
N PRO A 75 -26.72 -17.81 -32.29
CA PRO A 75 -25.63 -16.99 -32.81
C PRO A 75 -25.87 -16.65 -34.27
N GLY A 76 -26.01 -15.35 -34.56
CA GLY A 76 -26.02 -14.82 -35.92
C GLY A 76 -27.25 -13.97 -36.21
N GLY A 77 -27.18 -12.68 -35.86
CA GLY A 77 -28.27 -11.76 -36.15
C GLY A 77 -27.97 -10.34 -35.67
N GLN A 78 -27.20 -9.63 -36.47
CA GLN A 78 -26.97 -8.18 -36.47
C GLN A 78 -28.09 -7.34 -35.81
N GLY A 79 -27.82 -6.75 -34.65
CA GLY A 79 -28.70 -5.79 -33.98
C GLY A 79 -28.16 -5.42 -32.59
N GLY A 80 -27.79 -4.15 -32.41
CA GLY A 80 -27.00 -3.67 -31.27
C GLY A 80 -27.63 -3.90 -29.89
N PHE A 81 -26.81 -4.35 -28.95
CA PHE A 81 -27.10 -4.39 -27.53
C PHE A 81 -25.83 -4.00 -26.76
N GLY A 82 -25.72 -2.72 -26.41
CA GLY A 82 -24.67 -2.22 -25.54
C GLY A 82 -25.19 -2.07 -24.12
N GLY A 83 -24.35 -2.42 -23.14
CA GLY A 83 -24.39 -1.79 -21.81
C GLY A 83 -24.87 -2.68 -20.67
N PHE A 84 -23.91 -3.34 -20.03
CA PHE A 84 -24.04 -4.00 -18.73
C PHE A 84 -23.90 -2.97 -17.59
N GLY A 85 -24.71 -3.09 -16.53
CA GLY A 85 -24.46 -2.39 -15.27
C GLY A 85 -25.52 -2.65 -14.20
N GLY A 86 -25.22 -3.47 -13.18
CA GLY A 86 -26.17 -3.72 -12.07
C GLY A 86 -25.67 -4.66 -10.96
N PHE A 87 -24.60 -4.25 -10.29
CA PHE A 87 -23.89 -4.82 -9.13
C PHE A 87 -24.69 -5.60 -8.05
N GLY A 88 -24.12 -6.74 -7.62
CA GLY A 88 -23.52 -6.82 -6.27
C GLY A 88 -24.10 -7.85 -5.28
N GLY A 89 -23.28 -8.80 -4.80
CA GLY A 89 -23.62 -9.57 -3.60
C GLY A 89 -22.85 -10.87 -3.27
N ASN A 90 -21.52 -10.82 -3.20
CA ASN A 90 -20.63 -11.60 -2.32
C ASN A 90 -21.08 -13.00 -1.78
N ALA A 91 -20.62 -14.10 -2.40
CA ALA A 91 -20.25 -15.35 -1.70
C ALA A 91 -19.50 -16.33 -2.64
N GLN A 92 -18.19 -16.44 -2.41
CA GLN A 92 -17.43 -17.69 -2.37
C GLN A 92 -17.75 -18.76 -3.44
N TYR A 93 -17.20 -18.63 -4.66
CA TYR A 93 -16.64 -19.74 -5.44
C TYR A 93 -15.71 -19.16 -6.52
N GLY A 94 -14.64 -19.91 -6.83
CA GLY A 94 -13.48 -19.43 -7.59
C GLY A 94 -13.75 -18.91 -8.99
N ASP A 95 -12.94 -17.90 -9.33
CA ASP A 95 -12.48 -17.46 -10.66
C ASP A 95 -13.52 -17.13 -11.74
N PHE A 96 -14.13 -15.95 -11.61
CA PHE A 96 -14.79 -15.22 -12.69
C PHE A 96 -13.98 -13.97 -13.13
N SER A 97 -12.72 -13.83 -12.71
CA SER A 97 -11.84 -12.76 -13.22
C SER A 97 -11.53 -12.93 -14.70
N ASP A 98 -11.30 -14.16 -15.14
CA ASP A 98 -10.85 -14.45 -16.50
C ASP A 98 -11.99 -14.44 -17.54
N LEU A 99 -13.25 -14.49 -17.09
CA LEU A 99 -14.41 -14.26 -17.96
C LEU A 99 -14.75 -12.77 -18.08
N GLY A 100 -14.37 -11.95 -17.09
CA GLY A 100 -14.58 -10.49 -17.10
C GLY A 100 -13.65 -9.76 -18.08
N ASP A 101 -12.41 -10.21 -18.21
CA ASP A 101 -11.43 -9.63 -19.14
C ASP A 101 -11.68 -10.05 -20.60
N ILE A 102 -12.17 -11.28 -20.83
CA ILE A 102 -12.59 -11.75 -22.17
C ILE A 102 -13.94 -11.14 -22.58
N PHE A 103 -14.87 -10.92 -21.65
CA PHE A 103 -16.17 -10.32 -21.94
C PHE A 103 -16.10 -8.79 -22.13
N SER A 104 -15.15 -8.11 -21.48
CA SER A 104 -14.87 -6.69 -21.75
C SER A 104 -14.14 -6.48 -23.08
N GLN A 105 -13.33 -7.45 -23.53
CA GLN A 105 -12.72 -7.44 -24.87
C GLN A 105 -13.73 -7.71 -26.01
N MET A 106 -14.82 -8.43 -25.72
CA MET A 106 -15.83 -8.81 -26.72
C MET A 106 -17.06 -7.88 -26.76
N PHE A 107 -17.47 -7.29 -25.64
CA PHE A 107 -18.67 -6.44 -25.54
C PHE A 107 -18.41 -4.96 -25.22
N GLY A 108 -17.14 -4.55 -25.04
CA GLY A 108 -16.69 -3.17 -24.87
C GLY A 108 -16.16 -2.51 -26.14
N GLY A 109 -16.41 -3.11 -27.31
CA GLY A 109 -15.98 -2.65 -28.63
C GLY A 109 -16.72 -1.42 -29.14
N GLY A 110 -16.77 -0.34 -28.35
CA GLY A 110 -16.76 0.97 -28.98
C GLY A 110 -15.46 1.04 -29.75
N PHE A 111 -15.52 1.15 -31.08
CA PHE A 111 -14.38 1.52 -31.91
C PHE A 111 -13.83 2.84 -31.34
N GLN A 112 -12.89 2.75 -30.41
CA GLN A 112 -12.18 3.90 -29.91
C GLN A 112 -11.30 4.32 -31.06
N ASP A 113 -11.83 5.26 -31.85
CA ASP A 113 -11.20 5.85 -33.03
C ASP A 113 -9.67 5.80 -32.87
N PRO A 114 -8.99 4.94 -33.65
CA PRO A 114 -7.55 4.76 -33.57
C PRO A 114 -6.78 6.07 -33.75
N ASN A 115 -7.40 7.08 -34.36
CA ASN A 115 -6.83 8.39 -34.64
C ASN A 115 -7.02 9.43 -33.53
N ARG A 116 -7.65 9.09 -32.40
CA ARG A 116 -7.75 10.05 -31.27
C ARG A 116 -6.38 10.30 -30.63
N PRO A 117 -6.11 11.54 -30.17
CA PRO A 117 -4.94 11.83 -29.34
C PRO A 117 -4.93 10.97 -28.08
N ARG A 118 -3.84 10.24 -27.84
CA ARG A 118 -3.65 9.39 -26.63
C ARG A 118 -2.37 9.78 -25.92
N LYS A 119 -2.42 9.91 -24.58
CA LYS A 119 -1.23 10.18 -23.76
C LYS A 119 -0.21 9.05 -23.96
N GLY A 120 1.07 9.42 -24.03
CA GLY A 120 2.17 8.46 -24.02
C GLY A 120 2.22 7.67 -22.71
N GLN A 121 2.90 6.53 -22.74
CA GLN A 121 3.07 5.68 -21.57
C GLN A 121 3.97 6.35 -20.53
N ASP A 122 3.67 6.10 -19.25
CA ASP A 122 4.50 6.57 -18.16
C ASP A 122 5.76 5.69 -18.04
N LEU A 123 6.88 6.31 -17.65
CA LEU A 123 8.15 5.65 -17.41
C LEU A 123 8.45 5.56 -15.93
N GLN A 124 9.28 4.59 -15.55
CA GLN A 124 9.75 4.44 -14.17
C GLN A 124 11.27 4.38 -14.11
N TYR A 125 11.88 5.25 -13.31
CA TYR A 125 13.31 5.26 -13.03
C TYR A 125 13.56 4.87 -11.57
N ARG A 126 14.46 3.93 -11.32
CA ARG A 126 14.83 3.55 -9.95
C ARG A 126 16.12 4.27 -9.55
N MET A 127 16.02 5.18 -8.59
CA MET A 127 17.17 5.88 -8.02
C MET A 127 17.59 5.23 -6.72
N ASN A 128 18.81 4.69 -6.68
CA ASN A 128 19.39 4.16 -5.45
C ASN A 128 20.02 5.30 -4.65
N LEU A 129 19.67 5.39 -3.36
CA LEU A 129 20.16 6.38 -2.41
C LEU A 129 20.89 5.68 -1.26
N THR A 130 21.89 6.34 -0.68
CA THR A 130 22.35 5.97 0.66
C THR A 130 21.34 6.41 1.72
N PHE A 131 21.49 5.88 2.93
CA PHE A 131 20.65 6.27 4.06
C PHE A 131 20.75 7.79 4.34
N GLU A 132 21.97 8.32 4.31
CA GLU A 132 22.25 9.74 4.55
C GLU A 132 21.69 10.62 3.42
N GLU A 133 21.83 10.20 2.16
CA GLU A 133 21.22 10.92 1.01
C GLU A 133 19.69 10.97 1.12
N ALA A 134 19.06 9.91 1.64
CA ALA A 134 17.63 9.89 1.88
C ALA A 134 17.22 10.82 3.04
N VAL A 135 18.06 10.92 4.07
CA VAL A 135 17.85 11.80 5.22
C VAL A 135 18.00 13.27 4.82
N PHE A 136 19.09 13.63 4.14
CA PHE A 136 19.45 15.02 3.86
C PHE A 136 18.95 15.54 2.52
N GLY A 137 18.49 14.66 1.63
CA GLY A 137 18.20 14.99 0.26
C GLY A 137 19.49 15.09 -0.59
N LYS A 138 19.30 15.17 -1.90
CA LYS A 138 20.40 15.17 -2.87
C LYS A 138 19.95 15.81 -4.17
N GLU A 139 20.81 16.63 -4.77
CA GLU A 139 20.68 16.98 -6.18
C GLU A 139 21.40 15.93 -7.03
N ALA A 140 20.68 15.34 -7.98
CA ALA A 140 21.21 14.31 -8.86
C ALA A 140 20.78 14.56 -10.29
N THR A 141 21.66 14.27 -11.25
CA THR A 141 21.29 14.18 -12.65
C THR A 141 20.95 12.72 -12.97
N ILE A 142 19.75 12.47 -13.48
CA ILE A 142 19.37 11.15 -13.99
C ILE A 142 19.41 11.16 -15.51
N SER A 143 19.87 10.04 -16.09
CA SER A 143 19.81 9.80 -17.52
C SER A 143 18.86 8.64 -17.80
N TYR A 144 17.97 8.82 -18.77
CA TYR A 144 17.01 7.81 -19.18
C TYR A 144 16.68 7.97 -20.67
N THR A 145 16.19 6.90 -21.28
CA THR A 145 15.79 6.89 -22.69
C THR A 145 14.27 6.91 -22.78
N ARG A 146 13.73 7.61 -23.76
CA ARG A 146 12.31 7.63 -24.12
C ARG A 146 12.13 7.66 -25.63
N SER A 147 10.94 7.32 -26.10
CA SER A 147 10.53 7.44 -27.49
C SER A 147 10.01 8.85 -27.79
N THR A 148 10.36 9.37 -28.96
CA THR A 148 9.90 10.64 -29.52
C THR A 148 8.69 10.44 -30.45
N ASP A 149 8.06 11.54 -30.84
CA ASP A 149 6.85 11.54 -31.69
C ASP A 149 7.06 10.84 -33.05
N ASP A 150 8.31 10.77 -33.54
CA ASP A 150 8.73 10.10 -34.78
C ASP A 150 9.12 8.62 -34.56
N GLY A 151 8.88 8.08 -33.36
CA GLY A 151 9.17 6.68 -32.99
C GLY A 151 10.65 6.38 -32.75
N LYS A 152 11.53 7.39 -32.77
CA LYS A 152 12.95 7.22 -32.43
C LYS A 152 13.15 7.21 -30.92
N GLN A 153 14.26 6.62 -30.47
CA GLN A 153 14.69 6.68 -29.08
C GLN A 153 15.62 7.88 -28.88
N GLU A 154 15.36 8.70 -27.86
CA GLU A 154 16.24 9.78 -27.43
C GLU A 154 16.69 9.57 -25.98
N SER A 155 17.95 9.91 -25.68
CA SER A 155 18.46 9.98 -24.31
C SER A 155 18.20 11.37 -23.74
N LYS A 156 17.66 11.44 -22.53
CA LYS A 156 17.45 12.66 -21.76
C LYS A 156 18.25 12.64 -20.49
N GLU A 157 18.76 13.81 -20.13
CA GLU A 157 19.33 14.09 -18.81
C GLU A 157 18.46 15.11 -18.09
N LEU A 158 18.07 14.81 -16.85
CA LEU A 158 17.26 15.69 -16.02
C LEU A 158 17.93 15.87 -14.66
N LYS A 159 18.00 17.13 -14.21
CA LYS A 159 18.35 17.44 -12.83
C LYS A 159 17.12 17.22 -11.96
N VAL A 160 17.28 16.40 -10.94
CA VAL A 160 16.24 16.02 -9.98
C VAL A 160 16.73 16.33 -8.58
N THR A 161 15.90 17.03 -7.82
CA THR A 161 16.17 17.35 -6.42
C THR A 161 15.41 16.38 -5.53
N VAL A 162 16.12 15.41 -4.96
CA VAL A 162 15.57 14.46 -3.99
C VAL A 162 15.25 15.22 -2.70
N PRO A 163 13.99 15.21 -2.23
CA PRO A 163 13.62 15.88 -1.00
C PRO A 163 14.27 15.23 0.21
N ALA A 164 14.62 16.04 1.21
CA ALA A 164 15.09 15.52 2.50
C ALA A 164 13.98 14.75 3.23
N GLY A 165 14.36 13.63 3.86
CA GLY A 165 13.43 12.77 4.60
C GLY A 165 12.67 11.76 3.74
N VAL A 166 13.10 11.53 2.50
CA VAL A 166 12.44 10.60 1.57
C VAL A 166 12.53 9.16 2.05
N GLU A 167 11.45 8.39 1.90
CA GLU A 167 11.37 6.98 2.32
C GLU A 167 11.63 5.99 1.19
N ASN A 168 12.00 4.77 1.58
CA ASN A 168 12.18 3.69 0.61
C ASN A 168 10.85 3.35 -0.07
N GLY A 169 10.85 3.31 -1.41
CA GLY A 169 9.66 3.08 -2.23
C GLY A 169 8.87 4.35 -2.54
N GLN A 170 9.21 5.49 -1.93
CA GLN A 170 8.58 6.76 -2.25
C GLN A 170 8.86 7.16 -3.71
N GLN A 171 7.92 7.87 -4.33
CA GLN A 171 7.99 8.23 -5.74
C GLN A 171 7.91 9.74 -5.95
N MET A 172 8.64 10.23 -6.95
CA MET A 172 8.54 11.58 -7.47
C MET A 172 8.10 11.54 -8.92
N ARG A 173 7.08 12.33 -9.26
CA ARG A 173 6.55 12.46 -10.63
C ARG A 173 7.17 13.65 -11.34
N LEU A 174 7.71 13.42 -12.53
CA LEU A 174 8.17 14.44 -13.45
C LEU A 174 7.22 14.46 -14.66
N SER A 175 6.39 15.50 -14.73
CA SER A 175 5.29 15.55 -15.70
C SER A 175 5.80 15.73 -17.14
N GLY A 176 5.22 15.00 -18.09
CA GLY A 176 5.58 15.08 -19.52
C GLY A 176 6.97 14.51 -19.86
N GLN A 177 7.60 13.80 -18.92
CA GLN A 177 8.94 13.22 -19.09
C GLN A 177 8.89 11.73 -19.46
N GLY A 178 7.71 11.14 -19.63
CA GLY A 178 7.52 9.76 -20.10
C GLY A 178 7.62 9.63 -21.62
N GLU A 179 7.01 8.59 -22.17
CA GLU A 179 6.99 8.32 -23.61
C GLU A 179 6.18 9.37 -24.38
N ALA A 180 6.50 9.58 -25.66
CA ALA A 180 5.68 10.40 -26.56
C ALA A 180 4.25 9.86 -26.70
N GLY A 181 3.28 10.78 -26.83
CA GLY A 181 1.88 10.43 -27.07
C GLY A 181 1.60 10.12 -28.54
N PHE A 182 0.45 9.49 -28.79
CA PHE A 182 0.01 9.14 -30.14
C PHE A 182 -0.98 10.17 -30.69
N ASN A 183 -0.96 10.40 -32.00
CA ASN A 183 -1.88 11.30 -32.73
C ASN A 183 -1.98 12.71 -32.11
N GLY A 184 -0.84 13.30 -31.73
CA GLY A 184 -0.80 14.62 -31.08
C GLY A 184 -1.21 14.60 -29.60
N GLY A 185 -1.30 13.43 -28.98
CA GLY A 185 -1.50 13.30 -27.53
C GLY A 185 -0.27 13.74 -26.73
N PRO A 186 -0.45 14.13 -25.46
CA PRO A 186 0.66 14.59 -24.61
C PRO A 186 1.60 13.45 -24.24
N TYR A 187 2.80 13.80 -23.80
CA TYR A 187 3.75 12.84 -23.25
C TYR A 187 3.23 12.17 -21.96
N GLY A 188 3.71 10.96 -21.71
CA GLY A 188 3.63 10.30 -20.42
C GLY A 188 4.41 11.06 -19.34
N ASP A 189 4.39 10.54 -18.11
CA ASP A 189 5.17 11.07 -16.99
C ASP A 189 6.32 10.13 -16.63
N LEU A 190 7.36 10.65 -15.99
CA LEU A 190 8.44 9.83 -15.42
C LEU A 190 8.27 9.75 -13.90
N PHE A 191 8.16 8.54 -13.37
CA PHE A 191 8.14 8.25 -11.95
C PHE A 191 9.52 7.82 -11.47
N VAL A 192 10.18 8.67 -10.69
CA VAL A 192 11.43 8.35 -10.01
C VAL A 192 11.09 7.68 -8.68
N VAL A 193 11.40 6.39 -8.56
CA VAL A 193 11.19 5.61 -7.33
C VAL A 193 12.50 5.51 -6.57
N PHE A 194 12.47 5.96 -5.32
CA PHE A 194 13.64 5.98 -4.46
C PHE A 194 13.83 4.64 -3.76
N ARG A 195 15.02 4.08 -3.88
CA ARG A 195 15.42 2.87 -3.16
C ARG A 195 16.53 3.22 -2.19
N VAL A 196 16.24 3.17 -0.90
CA VAL A 196 17.19 3.54 0.15
C VAL A 196 17.96 2.30 0.59
N SER A 197 19.28 2.38 0.51
CA SER A 197 20.16 1.31 0.98
C SER A 197 20.20 1.28 2.53
N PRO A 198 20.41 0.12 3.16
CA PRO A 198 20.64 0.04 4.59
C PRO A 198 21.79 0.96 5.04
N SER A 199 21.66 1.54 6.23
CA SER A 199 22.72 2.39 6.78
C SER A 199 23.99 1.59 7.03
N LYS A 200 25.14 2.18 6.69
CA LYS A 200 26.47 1.60 6.98
C LYS A 200 26.77 1.55 8.48
N ASP A 201 26.14 2.45 9.24
CA ASP A 201 26.35 2.60 10.69
C ASP A 201 25.33 1.81 11.51
N GLY A 202 24.49 1.00 10.86
CA GLY A 202 23.45 0.23 11.53
C GLY A 202 22.26 1.08 12.00
N PHE A 203 22.05 2.25 11.40
CA PHE A 203 20.85 3.04 11.66
C PHE A 203 19.61 2.39 11.05
N GLU A 204 18.56 2.35 11.85
CA GLU A 204 17.20 2.06 11.41
C GLU A 204 16.38 3.34 11.45
N ARG A 205 15.35 3.45 10.62
CA ARG A 205 14.50 4.64 10.56
C ARG A 205 13.04 4.27 10.45
N ASP A 206 12.23 4.94 11.26
CA ASP A 206 10.78 4.95 11.17
C ASP A 206 10.32 6.42 11.11
N GLY A 207 9.82 6.83 9.95
CA GLY A 207 9.51 8.23 9.65
C GLY A 207 10.70 9.16 9.89
N SER A 208 10.52 10.10 10.82
CA SER A 208 11.55 11.06 11.23
C SER A 208 12.49 10.53 12.33
N THR A 209 12.15 9.42 12.98
CA THR A 209 12.91 8.89 14.12
C THR A 209 13.97 7.92 13.63
N VAL A 210 15.20 8.15 14.06
CA VAL A 210 16.35 7.26 13.80
C VAL A 210 16.62 6.42 15.04
N TYR A 211 16.92 5.14 14.84
CA TYR A 211 17.27 4.20 15.89
C TYR A 211 18.69 3.69 15.69
N SER A 212 19.42 3.53 16.79
CA SER A 212 20.69 2.79 16.81
C SER A 212 20.85 2.00 18.09
N ARG A 213 21.71 0.99 18.04
CA ARG A 213 22.17 0.27 19.23
C ARG A 213 23.65 0.52 19.42
N MET A 214 24.05 0.83 20.65
CA MET A 214 25.44 1.14 20.96
C MET A 214 25.91 0.34 22.18
N PRO A 215 27.03 -0.39 22.08
CA PRO A 215 27.62 -1.04 23.24
C PRO A 215 28.20 0.00 24.20
N ILE A 216 28.07 -0.27 25.50
CA ILE A 216 28.78 0.45 26.55
C ILE A 216 29.50 -0.54 27.47
N ASP A 217 30.63 -0.09 28.02
CA ASP A 217 31.36 -0.89 29.01
C ASP A 217 30.58 -0.97 30.33
N PHE A 218 30.71 -2.11 31.02
CA PHE A 218 30.11 -2.32 32.34
C PHE A 218 30.45 -1.21 33.34
N THR A 219 31.69 -0.70 33.30
CA THR A 219 32.13 0.40 34.18
C THR A 219 31.35 1.68 33.92
N THR A 220 31.11 2.03 32.65
CA THR A 220 30.32 3.22 32.27
C THR A 220 28.85 3.06 32.65
N ALA A 221 28.29 1.85 32.50
CA ALA A 221 26.93 1.57 32.95
C ALA A 221 26.78 1.71 34.47
N ALA A 222 27.75 1.18 35.23
CA ALA A 222 27.72 1.18 36.69
C ALA A 222 28.04 2.55 37.30
N LEU A 223 29.10 3.21 36.82
CA LEU A 223 29.65 4.45 37.40
C LEU A 223 29.12 5.71 36.72
N GLY A 224 28.49 5.58 35.56
CA GLY A 224 28.13 6.69 34.69
C GLY A 224 29.35 7.24 33.94
N GLY A 225 29.10 8.20 33.06
CA GLY A 225 30.15 8.81 32.26
C GLY A 225 29.61 9.63 31.11
N GLU A 226 30.50 9.97 30.17
CA GLU A 226 30.16 10.62 28.91
C GLU A 226 30.66 9.74 27.76
N ILE A 227 29.79 9.44 26.81
CA ILE A 227 30.11 8.64 25.62
C ILE A 227 29.84 9.44 24.35
N SER A 228 30.50 9.08 23.25
CA SER A 228 30.24 9.67 21.92
C SER A 228 29.29 8.77 21.14
N VAL A 229 28.09 9.27 20.84
CA VAL A 229 27.08 8.56 20.05
C VAL A 229 27.12 9.10 18.62
N LYS A 230 27.36 8.21 17.66
CA LYS A 230 27.27 8.55 16.23
C LYS A 230 25.82 8.80 15.85
N THR A 231 25.54 9.94 15.23
CA THR A 231 24.22 10.28 14.66
C THR A 231 24.35 10.59 13.17
N VAL A 232 23.22 10.69 12.45
CA VAL A 232 23.24 11.14 11.05
C VAL A 232 23.77 12.58 10.90
N HIS A 233 23.72 13.38 11.96
CA HIS A 233 24.22 14.77 11.98
C HIS A 233 25.66 14.88 12.54
N GLY A 234 26.37 13.76 12.61
CA GLY A 234 27.69 13.67 13.25
C GLY A 234 27.63 13.22 14.71
N ASP A 235 28.78 13.18 15.36
CA ASP A 235 28.92 12.64 16.70
C ASP A 235 28.38 13.60 17.77
N VAL A 236 27.64 13.05 18.73
CA VAL A 236 27.04 13.80 19.84
C VAL A 236 27.45 13.16 21.16
N LYS A 237 27.86 13.99 22.11
CA LYS A 237 28.16 13.53 23.46
C LYS A 237 26.87 13.22 24.23
N LEU A 238 26.81 12.04 24.83
CA LEU A 238 25.71 11.58 25.68
C LEU A 238 26.22 11.35 27.10
N LYS A 239 25.59 12.01 28.08
CA LYS A 239 25.82 11.75 29.49
C LYS A 239 25.03 10.52 29.93
N VAL A 240 25.73 9.49 30.36
CA VAL A 240 25.16 8.24 30.88
C VAL A 240 25.13 8.32 32.42
N PRO A 241 23.94 8.24 33.05
CA PRO A 241 23.84 8.18 34.51
C PRO A 241 24.46 6.90 35.08
N ALA A 242 24.95 6.96 36.32
CA ALA A 242 25.37 5.78 37.06
C ALA A 242 24.17 4.83 37.27
N GLY A 243 24.42 3.53 37.24
CA GLY A 243 23.38 2.50 37.34
C GLY A 243 22.46 2.40 36.11
N THR A 244 22.92 2.79 34.93
CA THR A 244 22.16 2.63 33.68
C THR A 244 22.01 1.15 33.34
N ALA A 245 20.77 0.67 33.19
CA ALA A 245 20.48 -0.71 32.83
C ALA A 245 20.77 -0.99 31.35
N THR A 246 20.99 -2.26 31.01
CA THR A 246 21.08 -2.69 29.60
C THR A 246 19.73 -2.50 28.88
N GLU A 247 19.78 -2.27 27.58
CA GLU A 247 18.63 -1.93 26.72
C GLU A 247 17.91 -0.63 27.13
N THR A 248 18.59 0.28 27.83
CA THR A 248 18.03 1.60 28.15
C THR A 248 18.07 2.50 26.92
N ASN A 249 16.94 3.14 26.63
CA ASN A 249 16.80 4.08 25.51
C ASN A 249 17.12 5.51 25.94
N PHE A 250 17.99 6.17 25.19
CA PHE A 250 18.28 7.60 25.32
C PHE A 250 17.81 8.34 24.08
N ARG A 251 17.09 9.44 24.28
CA ARG A 251 16.57 10.29 23.21
C ARG A 251 17.51 11.47 22.98
N LEU A 252 18.13 11.53 21.81
CA LEU A 252 18.89 12.66 21.31
C LEU A 252 17.94 13.54 20.47
N ARG A 253 17.50 14.65 21.06
CA ARG A 253 16.49 15.53 20.44
C ARG A 253 17.01 16.21 19.18
N GLY A 254 16.20 16.22 18.12
CA GLY A 254 16.54 16.89 16.86
C GLY A 254 17.67 16.24 16.07
N LYS A 255 18.07 15.02 16.45
CA LYS A 255 19.15 14.25 15.81
C LYS A 255 18.64 13.14 14.87
N GLY A 256 17.33 13.09 14.62
CA GLY A 256 16.71 12.19 13.65
C GLY A 256 16.65 12.79 12.24
N ALA A 257 15.85 12.17 11.38
CA ALA A 257 15.63 12.62 10.01
C ALA A 257 14.66 13.81 9.94
N PRO A 258 14.76 14.69 8.93
CA PRO A 258 13.86 15.82 8.78
C PRO A 258 12.44 15.37 8.42
N HIS A 259 11.46 16.08 8.96
CA HIS A 259 10.08 15.96 8.51
C HIS A 259 9.94 16.65 7.16
N MET A 260 9.45 15.92 6.15
CA MET A 260 9.30 16.45 4.79
C MET A 260 8.51 17.76 4.70
N ARG A 261 7.51 17.97 5.56
CA ARG A 261 6.60 19.12 5.49
C ARG A 261 6.99 20.30 6.38
N SER A 262 7.56 20.04 7.56
CA SER A 262 7.85 21.10 8.54
C SER A 262 9.32 21.50 8.60
N GLY A 263 10.23 20.76 7.94
CA GLY A 263 11.67 21.02 7.97
C GLY A 263 12.36 20.71 9.32
N ASN A 264 11.61 20.61 10.41
CA ASN A 264 12.12 20.21 11.71
C ASN A 264 12.65 18.76 11.69
N ASN A 265 13.77 18.54 12.38
CA ASN A 265 14.31 17.20 12.56
C ASN A 265 13.52 16.41 13.60
N GLY A 266 13.34 15.12 13.35
CA GLY A 266 12.93 14.15 14.36
C GLY A 266 14.06 13.86 15.35
N ASP A 267 13.91 12.78 16.11
CA ASP A 267 14.87 12.42 17.15
C ASP A 267 15.66 11.17 16.80
N HIS A 268 16.79 11.00 17.47
CA HIS A 268 17.53 9.76 17.43
C HIS A 268 17.39 9.07 18.79
N ILE A 269 16.84 7.87 18.78
CA ILE A 269 16.77 6.97 19.93
C ILE A 269 17.95 6.01 19.87
N VAL A 270 18.87 6.11 20.83
CA VAL A 270 19.97 5.16 20.99
C VAL A 270 19.66 4.21 22.13
N THR A 271 19.69 2.91 21.85
CA THR A 271 19.56 1.85 22.86
C THR A 271 20.94 1.41 23.29
N LEU A 272 21.27 1.62 24.57
CA LEU A 272 22.56 1.20 25.13
C LEU A 272 22.48 -0.22 25.64
N TYR A 273 23.47 -1.06 25.31
CA TYR A 273 23.59 -2.40 25.86
C TYR A 273 24.98 -2.62 26.45
N VAL A 274 25.06 -3.38 27.54
CA VAL A 274 26.35 -3.66 28.17
C VAL A 274 27.05 -4.76 27.39
N ASP A 275 28.22 -4.45 26.83
CA ASP A 275 29.06 -5.46 26.18
C ASP A 275 30.00 -6.11 27.20
N VAL A 276 29.99 -7.45 27.25
CA VAL A 276 30.81 -8.20 28.19
C VAL A 276 32.05 -8.73 27.45
N PRO A 277 33.27 -8.29 27.81
CA PRO A 277 34.47 -8.68 27.11
C PRO A 277 34.71 -10.19 27.22
N LYS A 278 34.97 -10.85 26.09
CA LYS A 278 35.23 -12.29 26.03
C LYS A 278 36.57 -12.71 26.64
N LYS A 279 37.50 -11.77 26.81
CA LYS A 279 38.84 -12.00 27.35
C LYS A 279 39.18 -10.89 28.32
N LEU A 280 39.84 -11.26 29.41
CA LEU A 280 40.28 -10.34 30.46
C LEU A 280 41.78 -10.53 30.69
N ASN A 281 42.49 -9.43 30.88
CA ASN A 281 43.88 -9.46 31.33
C ASN A 281 43.97 -9.73 32.85
N LYS A 282 45.18 -9.97 33.36
CA LYS A 282 45.41 -10.31 34.78
C LYS A 282 44.90 -9.22 35.73
N GLU A 283 45.07 -7.95 35.37
CA GLU A 283 44.65 -6.81 36.20
C GLU A 283 43.13 -6.63 36.22
N GLN A 284 42.49 -6.71 35.05
CA GLN A 284 41.03 -6.67 34.90
C GLN A 284 40.36 -7.81 35.67
N LYS A 285 40.90 -9.03 35.58
CA LYS A 285 40.38 -10.17 36.34
C LYS A 285 40.50 -9.94 37.85
N LYS A 286 41.67 -9.48 38.32
CA LYS A 286 41.90 -9.14 39.73
C LYS A 286 40.92 -8.05 40.22
N ALA A 287 40.68 -7.02 39.41
CA ALA A 287 39.74 -5.94 39.74
C ALA A 287 38.30 -6.45 39.85
N LEU A 288 37.86 -7.32 38.93
CA LEU A 288 36.52 -7.91 38.98
C LEU A 288 36.36 -8.90 40.15
N GLU A 289 37.41 -9.64 40.51
CA GLU A 289 37.41 -10.50 41.70
C GLU A 289 37.28 -9.66 42.98
N ALA A 290 38.02 -8.56 43.10
CA ALA A 290 37.90 -7.62 44.22
C ALA A 290 36.50 -6.97 44.29
N PHE A 291 35.94 -6.58 43.15
CA PHE A 291 34.56 -6.07 43.08
C PHE A 291 33.54 -7.12 43.54
N ARG A 292 33.70 -8.38 43.11
CA ARG A 292 32.86 -9.50 43.54
C ARG A 292 32.96 -9.76 45.05
N GLU A 293 34.15 -9.67 45.63
CA GLU A 293 34.36 -9.79 47.08
C GLU A 293 33.64 -8.67 47.84
N ALA A 294 33.75 -7.41 47.39
CA ALA A 294 33.05 -6.28 47.99
C ALA A 294 31.52 -6.47 47.98
N MET A 295 30.96 -6.96 46.87
CA MET A 295 29.52 -7.25 46.74
C MET A 295 29.03 -8.33 47.72
N THR A 296 29.86 -9.34 48.01
CA THR A 296 29.51 -10.41 48.96
C THR A 296 29.65 -9.99 50.43
N GLY A 297 30.46 -8.97 50.71
CA GLY A 297 30.56 -8.32 52.01
C GLY A 297 29.31 -7.56 52.45
N GLU A 298 28.51 -7.05 51.49
CA GLU A 298 27.26 -6.32 51.77
C GLU A 298 26.05 -7.22 52.04
N HIS A 299 26.09 -8.50 51.63
CA HIS A 299 25.00 -9.46 51.88
C HIS A 299 24.90 -9.98 53.33
N LYS A 300 25.68 -9.42 54.27
CA LYS A 300 25.55 -9.69 55.71
C LYS A 300 25.13 -8.44 56.50
N LYS A 301 23.99 -7.83 56.15
CA LYS A 301 23.11 -7.12 57.11
C LYS A 301 21.79 -6.70 56.46
N GLY A 302 20.89 -7.68 56.35
CA GLY A 302 19.45 -7.48 56.28
C GLY A 302 18.80 -8.51 57.21
N PHE A 303 18.93 -8.28 58.51
CA PHE A 303 18.31 -9.06 59.58
C PHE A 303 16.94 -8.41 59.85
N PHE A 304 15.87 -9.08 59.40
CA PHE A 304 14.44 -8.83 59.66
C PHE A 304 13.77 -7.58 59.08
N SER A 305 12.45 -7.78 58.86
CA SER A 305 11.34 -6.84 58.60
C SER A 305 11.10 -6.43 57.16
#